data_AF-A0A1B9LRV0-F1
#
_entry.id   AF-A0A1B9LRV0-F1
#
_cell.length_a   1.000
_cell.length_b   1.000
_cell.length_c   1.000
_cell.angle_alpha   90.00
_cell.angle_beta   90.00
_cell.angle_gamma   90.00
#
_symmetry.space_group_name_H-M   'P 1'
#
loop_
_entity.id
_entity.type
_entity.pdbx_description
1 polymer ?
#
loop_
_entity_poly.entity_id
_entity_poly.type
_entity_poly.pdbx_seq_one_letter_code
_entity_poly.pdbx_strand_id
1 'polypeptide(L)'
;MKKLLYISILGLFLTGCGDGMPPSCDSKDTKKLLNQIMAKQGGGQLSFINISDQLTLNEDKEQKRYLCQANVSFGGNGAFPVKYSVFLDKKNKNQFFVQIVN
;
A
#
# COMPACT_ATOMS: atom_id res chain seq x y z
N MET A 1 32.94 -9.41 21.11
CA MET A 1 32.52 -9.63 19.71
C MET A 1 31.03 -9.90 19.67
N LYS A 2 30.25 -9.03 19.01
CA LYS A 2 29.06 -9.34 18.20
C LYS A 2 28.45 -8.00 17.77
N LYS A 3 28.85 -7.57 16.57
CA LYS A 3 28.27 -6.41 15.88
C LYS A 3 26.87 -6.84 15.41
N LEU A 4 25.83 -6.26 15.99
CA LEU A 4 24.47 -6.40 15.48
C LEU A 4 24.35 -5.48 14.26
N LEU A 5 24.30 -6.10 13.08
CA LEU A 5 24.04 -5.44 11.81
C LEU A 5 22.64 -4.83 11.85
N TYR A 6 22.56 -3.53 12.10
CA TYR A 6 21.42 -2.70 11.75
C TYR A 6 21.28 -2.73 10.23
N ILE A 7 20.41 -3.60 9.72
CA ILE A 7 19.96 -3.56 8.34
C ILE A 7 19.03 -2.34 8.24
N SER A 8 19.64 -1.18 8.03
CA SER A 8 18.95 -0.01 7.52
C SER A 8 18.47 -0.37 6.12
N ILE A 9 17.20 -0.78 6.02
CA ILE A 9 16.46 -0.79 4.77
C ILE A 9 16.32 0.68 4.39
N LEU A 10 17.36 1.19 3.73
CA LEU A 10 17.38 2.48 3.07
C LEU A 10 16.43 2.33 1.87
N GLY A 11 15.13 2.50 2.15
CA GLY A 11 14.11 2.61 1.12
C GLY A 11 14.52 3.77 0.21
N LEU A 12 14.75 3.44 -1.06
CA LEU A 12 15.09 4.37 -2.13
C LEU A 12 14.15 5.58 -2.06
N PHE A 13 14.70 6.72 -1.64
CA PHE A 13 14.00 8.00 -1.56
C PHE A 13 13.76 8.52 -2.97
N LEU A 14 12.59 8.23 -3.54
CA LEU A 14 12.03 9.00 -4.65
C LEU A 14 11.23 10.15 -4.04
N THR A 15 11.89 11.29 -3.86
CA THR A 15 11.24 12.54 -3.48
C THR A 15 10.43 13.06 -4.67
N GLY A 16 9.13 12.81 -4.67
CA GLY A 16 8.17 13.54 -5.49
C GLY A 16 7.58 14.69 -4.66
N CYS A 17 7.48 15.89 -5.25
CA CYS A 17 6.69 16.98 -4.69
C CYS A 17 5.22 16.58 -4.72
N GLY A 18 4.64 16.25 -3.57
CA GLY A 18 3.21 16.15 -3.38
C GLY A 18 2.80 17.14 -2.30
N ASP A 19 1.67 17.82 -2.49
CA ASP A 19 1.11 18.85 -1.59
C ASP A 19 0.62 18.28 -0.24
N GLY A 20 1.44 17.46 0.41
CA GLY A 20 1.19 16.94 1.74
C GLY A 20 0.04 15.93 1.83
N MET A 21 -0.33 15.26 0.73
CA MET A 21 -1.33 14.19 0.67
C MET A 21 -0.67 12.88 0.23
N PRO A 22 -1.08 11.69 0.71
CA PRO A 22 -0.57 10.42 0.18
C PRO A 22 -0.97 10.23 -1.29
N PRO A 23 -0.33 9.31 -2.04
CA PRO A 23 -0.75 8.94 -3.38
C PRO A 23 -2.21 8.44 -3.41
N SER A 24 -2.89 8.62 -4.55
CA SER A 24 -4.26 8.16 -4.74
C SER A 24 -4.38 6.63 -4.65
N CYS A 25 -5.61 6.14 -4.44
CA CYS A 25 -5.93 4.70 -4.35
C CYS A 25 -5.48 3.90 -5.59
N ASP A 26 -5.53 4.51 -6.77
CA ASP A 26 -5.25 3.91 -8.08
C ASP A 26 -3.84 4.22 -8.61
N SER A 27 -3.04 4.98 -7.85
CA SER A 27 -1.66 5.31 -8.20
C SER A 27 -0.79 4.05 -8.33
N LYS A 28 0.25 4.14 -9.16
CA LYS A 28 1.20 3.03 -9.37
C LYS A 28 1.88 2.60 -8.06
N ASP A 29 2.18 3.55 -7.19
CA ASP A 29 2.86 3.26 -5.91
C ASP A 29 1.92 2.57 -4.91
N THR A 30 0.67 3.02 -4.79
CA THR A 30 -0.34 2.34 -3.97
C THR A 30 -0.59 0.92 -4.46
N LYS A 31 -0.75 0.73 -5.79
CA LYS A 31 -0.90 -0.60 -6.41
C LYS A 31 0.26 -1.53 -6.07
N LYS A 32 1.49 -1.03 -6.16
CA LYS A 32 2.70 -1.79 -5.87
C LYS A 32 2.74 -2.27 -4.41
N LEU A 33 2.46 -1.37 -3.45
CA LEU A 33 2.42 -1.73 -2.04
C LEU A 33 1.28 -2.70 -1.72
N LEU A 34 0.09 -2.46 -2.25
CA LEU A 34 -1.04 -3.37 -2.05
C LEU A 34 -0.72 -4.78 -2.57
N ASN A 35 -0.12 -4.88 -3.76
CA ASN A 35 0.32 -6.17 -4.31
C ASN A 35 1.33 -6.88 -3.41
N GLN A 36 2.31 -6.16 -2.86
CA GLN A 36 3.28 -6.75 -1.92
C GLN A 36 2.62 -7.25 -0.64
N ILE A 37 1.64 -6.52 -0.11
CA ILE A 37 0.87 -6.94 1.08
C ILE A 37 0.07 -8.21 0.76
N MET A 38 -0.65 -8.23 -0.37
CA MET A 38 -1.44 -9.39 -0.79
C MET A 38 -0.57 -10.62 -1.08
N ALA A 39 0.60 -10.44 -1.73
CA ALA A 39 1.56 -11.51 -1.98
C ALA A 39 2.06 -12.14 -0.68
N LYS A 40 2.30 -11.33 0.34
CA LYS A 40 2.69 -11.81 1.66
C LYS A 40 1.56 -12.56 2.36
N GLN A 41 0.32 -12.07 2.26
CA GLN A 41 -0.85 -12.75 2.84
C GLN A 41 -1.16 -14.08 2.13
N GLY A 42 -0.98 -14.16 0.82
CA GLY A 42 -1.17 -15.37 0.01
C GLY A 42 -0.05 -16.41 0.11
N GLY A 43 0.82 -16.35 1.12
CA GLY A 43 1.87 -17.35 1.34
C GLY A 43 3.19 -17.11 0.60
N GLY A 44 3.45 -15.87 0.14
CA GLY A 44 4.75 -15.46 -0.39
C GLY A 44 5.01 -15.86 -1.85
N GLN A 45 4.10 -16.61 -2.48
CA GLN A 45 4.18 -16.92 -3.90
C GLN A 45 3.45 -15.80 -4.68
N LEU A 46 4.21 -14.99 -5.41
CA LEU A 46 3.72 -13.93 -6.33
C LEU A 46 2.85 -14.46 -7.49
N SER A 47 2.47 -15.74 -7.46
CA SER A 47 1.70 -16.41 -8.51
C SER A 47 0.34 -15.73 -8.71
N PHE A 48 0.28 -14.93 -9.77
CA PHE A 48 -0.89 -14.31 -10.40
C PHE A 48 -1.85 -13.64 -9.41
N ILE A 49 -1.36 -12.64 -8.68
CA ILE A 49 -2.25 -11.70 -7.99
C ILE A 49 -2.75 -10.69 -9.02
N ASN A 50 -4.06 -10.64 -9.23
CA ASN A 50 -4.69 -9.58 -10.00
C ASN A 50 -5.37 -8.60 -9.04
N ILE A 51 -5.09 -7.32 -9.20
CA ILE A 51 -5.73 -6.23 -8.47
C ILE A 51 -6.45 -5.37 -9.51
N SER A 52 -7.78 -5.35 -9.44
CA SER A 52 -8.65 -4.57 -10.32
C SER A 52 -9.58 -3.66 -9.52
N ASP A 53 -10.31 -2.82 -10.24
CA ASP A 53 -11.43 -2.03 -9.70
C ASP A 53 -11.06 -1.22 -8.45
N GLN A 54 -9.87 -0.63 -8.47
CA GLN A 54 -9.42 0.26 -7.41
C GLN A 54 -10.22 1.56 -7.42
N LEU A 55 -10.91 1.80 -6.32
CA LEU A 55 -11.79 2.95 -6.15
C LEU A 55 -11.60 3.59 -4.77
N THR A 56 -11.74 4.91 -4.72
CA THR A 56 -11.75 5.67 -3.48
C THR A 56 -13.15 5.63 -2.88
N LEU A 57 -13.28 5.08 -1.68
CA LEU A 57 -14.52 5.06 -0.90
C LEU A 57 -14.71 6.36 -0.11
N ASN A 58 -13.63 6.89 0.47
CA ASN A 58 -13.66 8.12 1.25
C ASN A 58 -12.29 8.80 1.22
N GLU A 59 -12.29 10.12 1.39
CA GLU A 59 -11.11 10.95 1.56
C GLU A 59 -11.23 11.74 2.86
N ASP A 60 -10.26 11.56 3.75
CA ASP A 60 -10.09 12.36 4.96
C ASP A 60 -8.88 13.28 4.79
N LYS A 61 -9.16 14.53 4.43
CA LYS A 61 -8.16 15.57 4.21
C LYS A 61 -7.44 15.99 5.49
N GLU A 62 -8.13 15.99 6.63
CA GLU A 62 -7.55 16.38 7.91
C GLU A 62 -6.51 15.35 8.38
N GLN A 63 -6.84 14.07 8.21
CA GLN A 63 -5.95 12.96 8.56
C GLN A 63 -5.02 12.54 7.44
N LYS A 64 -5.11 13.18 6.27
CA LYS A 64 -4.30 12.91 5.07
C LYS A 64 -4.36 11.43 4.70
N ARG A 65 -5.59 10.95 4.51
CA ARG A 65 -5.91 9.53 4.36
C ARG A 65 -6.95 9.32 3.28
N TYR A 66 -6.72 8.31 2.45
CA TYR A 66 -7.72 7.71 1.59
C TYR A 66 -8.21 6.40 2.20
N LEU A 67 -9.51 6.14 2.09
CA LEU A 67 -10.10 4.83 2.22
C LEU A 67 -10.43 4.33 0.82
N CYS A 68 -9.93 3.16 0.48
CA CYS A 68 -9.97 2.59 -0.84
C CYS A 68 -10.60 1.19 -0.79
N GLN A 69 -11.06 0.72 -1.94
CA GLN A 69 -11.43 -0.67 -2.16
C GLN A 69 -10.82 -1.14 -3.48
N ALA A 70 -10.42 -2.41 -3.54
CA ALA A 70 -9.99 -3.09 -4.76
C ALA A 70 -10.57 -4.49 -4.80
N ASN A 71 -10.68 -5.07 -5.99
CA ASN A 71 -10.91 -6.49 -6.16
C ASN A 71 -9.57 -7.20 -6.28
N VAL A 72 -9.36 -8.23 -5.47
CA VAL A 72 -8.14 -9.04 -5.46
C VAL A 72 -8.48 -10.47 -5.86
N SER A 73 -7.71 -11.07 -6.76
CA SER A 73 -7.79 -12.50 -7.06
C SER A 73 -6.42 -13.16 -7.02
N PHE A 74 -6.38 -14.42 -6.58
CA PHE A 74 -5.18 -15.24 -6.54
C PHE A 74 -5.31 -16.38 -7.55
N GLY A 75 -4.42 -16.46 -8.54
CA GLY A 75 -4.32 -17.65 -9.41
C GLY A 75 -5.57 -17.94 -10.26
N GLY A 76 -6.35 -16.92 -10.63
CA GLY A 76 -7.58 -17.10 -11.41
C GLY A 76 -8.80 -17.54 -10.60
N ASN A 77 -8.70 -17.63 -9.27
CA ASN A 77 -9.85 -17.78 -8.39
C ASN A 77 -10.76 -16.55 -8.43
N GLY A 78 -11.98 -16.68 -7.90
CA GLY A 78 -12.92 -15.57 -7.79
C GLY A 78 -12.29 -14.34 -7.12
N ALA A 79 -12.55 -13.17 -7.69
CA ALA A 79 -12.10 -11.92 -7.10
C ALA A 79 -12.94 -11.57 -5.87
N PHE A 80 -12.30 -11.10 -4.81
CA PHE A 80 -12.96 -10.66 -3.60
C PHE A 80 -12.59 -9.20 -3.28
N PRO A 81 -13.53 -8.41 -2.72
CA PRO A 81 -13.26 -7.03 -2.40
C PRO A 81 -12.37 -6.93 -1.16
N VAL A 82 -11.36 -6.06 -1.23
CA VAL A 82 -10.43 -5.72 -0.15
C VAL A 82 -10.51 -4.23 0.08
N LYS A 83 -10.87 -3.83 1.30
CA LYS A 83 -10.78 -2.44 1.74
C LYS A 83 -9.40 -2.17 2.34
N TYR A 84 -8.85 -1.01 2.01
CA TYR A 84 -7.55 -0.61 2.51
C TYR A 84 -7.48 0.90 2.65
N SER A 85 -6.61 1.38 3.53
CA SER A 85 -6.35 2.79 3.75
C SER A 85 -4.96 3.16 3.23
N VAL A 86 -4.86 4.33 2.61
CA VAL A 86 -3.59 4.94 2.17
C VAL A 86 -3.39 6.22 2.96
N PHE A 87 -2.32 6.36 3.73
CA PHE A 87 -2.10 7.52 4.59
C PHE A 87 -0.62 7.89 4.72
N LEU A 88 -0.34 9.17 5.02
CA LEU A 88 1.01 9.63 5.36
C LEU A 88 1.34 9.32 6.82
N ASP A 89 2.59 8.95 7.10
CA ASP A 89 3.07 8.92 8.48
C ASP A 89 3.24 10.34 9.02
N LYS A 90 2.56 10.61 10.13
CA LYS A 90 2.63 11.90 10.84
C LYS A 90 4.04 12.20 11.34
N LYS A 91 4.86 11.17 11.61
CA LYS A 91 6.25 11.32 12.08
C LYS A 91 7.23 11.46 10.91
N ASN A 92 7.04 10.70 9.84
CA ASN A 92 7.85 10.76 8.63
C ASN A 92 7.05 11.35 7.46
N LYS A 93 7.11 12.68 7.32
CA LYS A 93 6.31 13.47 6.35
C LYS A 93 6.44 13.04 4.88
N ASN A 94 7.42 12.20 4.55
CA ASN A 94 7.72 11.75 3.18
C ASN A 94 7.42 10.26 2.96
N GLN A 95 6.78 9.59 3.91
CA GLN A 95 6.43 8.17 3.81
C GLN A 95 4.91 8.00 3.86
N PHE A 96 4.39 7.18 2.95
CA PHE A 96 3.00 6.77 2.97
C PHE A 96 2.90 5.26 3.19
N PHE A 97 1.77 4.84 3.72
CA PHE A 97 1.48 3.49 4.14
C PHE A 97 0.19 3.02 3.51
N VAL A 98 0.15 1.73 3.17
CA VAL A 98 -1.05 1.01 2.76
C VAL A 98 -1.39 0.00 3.86
N GLN A 99 -2.61 0.05 4.37
CA GLN A 99 -3.07 -0.83 5.43
C GLN A 99 -4.41 -1.45 5.07
N ILE A 100 -4.54 -2.77 5.17
CA ILE A 100 -5.84 -3.45 5.00
C ILE A 100 -6.74 -3.12 6.19
N VAL A 101 -7.99 -2.81 5.91
CA VAL A 101 -9.00 -2.49 6.93
C VAL A 101 -10.21 -3.41 6.76
N ASN A 102 -10.70 -3.97 7.87
CA ASN A 102 -11.92 -4.78 7.91
C ASN A 102 -13.13 -3.93 8.26
#